data_AF-A0A6A4YZY3-F1
#
_entry.id   AF-A0A6A4YZY3-F1
#
_cell.length_a   1.000
_cell.length_b   1.000
_cell.length_c   1.000
_cell.angle_alpha   90.00
_cell.angle_beta   90.00
_cell.angle_gamma   90.00
#
_symmetry.space_group_name_H-M   'P 1'
#
loop_
_entity.id
_entity.type
_entity.pdbx_description
1 polymer ?
#
loop_
_entity_poly.entity_id
_entity_poly.type
_entity_poly.pdbx_seq_one_letter_code
_entity_poly.pdbx_strand_id
1 'polypeptide(L)'
;MSSPSMPPAPITTSASATPMYPGPTSASPLTPSYLQSFPPHATSHQHSQQPPVPSLYPPYPSASTASPSTYGYPAPYATSSAGASYGQGNHQQQPPKPQRDVVRQTQSPAIPTVFPELESLSVNQLEKLVTDRATLKAYIKSMDNVVNFMKLYDDLYDAPWLTMHVESNLGYEAQLAPLQSDVQSLKQQLHQAQESLHAKQTQQRQALVVCSAVYLHFQAEPLVARVAQAADEVDEASEEIAARFTNGEIDVSQFVTEFLPTRKLYHLRTTKVDRFTKP
;
A
#
# COMPACT_ATOMS: atom_id res chain seq x y z
N MET A 1 39.64 -34.96 61.82
CA MET A 1 38.36 -34.76 61.10
C MET A 1 38.67 -34.10 59.77
N SER A 2 37.92 -34.50 58.73
CA SER A 2 37.96 -34.06 57.33
C SER A 2 38.91 -34.85 56.40
N SER A 3 38.27 -35.73 55.63
CA SER A 3 38.78 -36.58 54.53
C SER A 3 39.04 -35.80 53.23
N PRO A 4 39.78 -36.39 52.27
CA PRO A 4 40.37 -35.70 51.11
C PRO A 4 39.47 -35.73 49.85
N SER A 5 39.69 -34.77 48.95
CA SER A 5 39.08 -34.73 47.61
C SER A 5 40.03 -35.35 46.58
N MET A 6 39.51 -36.30 45.80
CA MET A 6 40.22 -37.10 44.79
C MET A 6 39.92 -36.55 43.39
N PRO A 7 40.88 -36.51 42.45
CA PRO A 7 40.65 -36.03 41.08
C PRO A 7 40.12 -37.15 40.16
N PRO A 8 39.33 -36.86 39.12
CA PRO A 8 38.96 -37.85 38.12
C PRO A 8 39.99 -37.94 36.97
N ALA A 9 40.22 -39.18 36.53
CA ALA A 9 41.07 -39.58 35.41
C ALA A 9 40.29 -39.67 34.07
N PRO A 10 40.96 -39.77 32.91
CA PRO A 10 40.38 -39.55 31.58
C PRO A 10 39.81 -40.83 30.94
N ILE A 11 38.90 -40.67 29.98
CA ILE A 11 38.40 -41.75 29.13
C ILE A 11 38.60 -41.40 27.65
N THR A 12 39.47 -42.20 27.04
CA THR A 12 39.63 -42.41 25.59
C THR A 12 38.43 -43.20 25.05
N THR A 13 37.92 -42.89 23.85
CA THR A 13 37.50 -43.91 22.86
C THR A 13 37.16 -43.30 21.50
N SER A 14 37.69 -43.97 20.47
CA SER A 14 37.44 -43.85 19.04
C SER A 14 36.03 -44.28 18.63
N ALA A 15 35.50 -43.76 17.50
CA ALA A 15 34.92 -44.59 16.42
C ALA A 15 34.45 -43.74 15.22
N SER A 16 34.81 -44.21 14.03
CA SER A 16 34.28 -43.81 12.72
C SER A 16 32.94 -44.50 12.47
N ALA A 17 31.96 -43.83 11.86
CA ALA A 17 30.95 -44.48 11.01
C ALA A 17 30.21 -43.46 10.12
N THR A 18 30.02 -43.88 8.87
CA THR A 18 29.36 -43.24 7.72
C THR A 18 27.87 -42.91 7.93
N PRO A 19 27.30 -41.90 7.22
CA PRO A 19 25.86 -41.68 7.22
C PRO A 19 25.14 -42.69 6.32
N MET A 20 24.26 -43.48 6.93
CA MET A 20 23.26 -44.32 6.27
C MET A 20 22.14 -43.46 5.67
N TYR A 21 21.84 -43.65 4.39
CA TYR A 21 20.64 -43.15 3.72
C TYR A 21 19.42 -43.98 4.16
N PRO A 22 18.28 -43.37 4.56
CA PRO A 22 17.01 -44.08 4.61
C PRO A 22 16.27 -43.94 3.27
N GLY A 23 15.93 -45.10 2.68
CA GLY A 23 14.96 -45.22 1.60
C GLY A 23 13.50 -45.06 2.07
N PRO A 24 12.52 -45.08 1.14
CA PRO A 24 11.26 -44.36 1.28
C PRO A 24 10.16 -45.18 1.96
N THR A 25 9.44 -44.56 2.89
CA THR A 25 8.14 -45.04 3.36
C THR A 25 7.03 -44.08 2.95
N SER A 26 6.04 -44.67 2.31
CA SER A 26 4.78 -44.11 1.82
C SER A 26 3.97 -43.40 2.91
N ALA A 27 3.48 -42.18 2.63
CA ALA A 27 2.05 -41.86 2.56
C ALA A 27 1.79 -40.34 2.52
N SER A 28 0.98 -39.93 1.53
CA SER A 28 0.14 -38.70 1.44
C SER A 28 0.47 -37.81 0.23
N PRO A 29 -0.33 -37.88 -0.85
CA PRO A 29 -0.27 -36.91 -1.94
C PRO A 29 -1.26 -35.75 -1.68
N LEU A 30 -0.76 -34.59 -1.25
CA LEU A 30 -1.47 -33.33 -1.43
C LEU A 30 -1.00 -32.71 -2.75
N THR A 31 -1.78 -32.91 -3.80
CA THR A 31 -1.68 -32.14 -5.04
C THR A 31 -2.70 -31.00 -4.99
N PRO A 32 -2.31 -29.74 -5.21
CA PRO A 32 -3.29 -28.68 -5.47
C PRO A 32 -3.75 -28.77 -6.93
N SER A 33 -4.99 -29.23 -7.13
CA SER A 33 -5.72 -29.07 -8.39
C SER A 33 -5.98 -27.59 -8.64
N TYR A 34 -5.32 -27.01 -9.64
CA TYR A 34 -5.72 -25.74 -10.24
C TYR A 34 -6.28 -26.07 -11.63
N LEU A 35 -7.60 -26.28 -11.72
CA LEU A 35 -8.39 -26.24 -12.95
C LEU A 35 -9.85 -26.53 -12.57
N GLN A 36 -10.61 -25.47 -12.27
CA GLN A 36 -12.06 -25.56 -12.20
C GLN A 36 -12.64 -24.64 -13.28
N SER A 37 -13.08 -25.28 -14.37
CA SER A 37 -13.84 -24.69 -15.46
C SER A 37 -15.23 -24.29 -14.98
N PHE A 38 -15.69 -23.09 -15.34
CA PHE A 38 -17.07 -22.64 -15.13
C PHE A 38 -17.96 -23.08 -16.30
N PRO A 39 -19.18 -23.58 -16.07
CA PRO A 39 -20.15 -23.85 -17.14
C PRO A 39 -20.95 -22.60 -17.54
N PRO A 40 -21.47 -22.54 -18.78
CA PRO A 40 -22.07 -21.34 -19.35
C PRO A 40 -23.57 -21.26 -19.06
N HIS A 41 -24.10 -20.05 -18.89
CA HIS A 41 -25.51 -19.78 -19.18
C HIS A 41 -25.60 -18.59 -20.13
N ALA A 42 -26.15 -18.87 -21.32
CA ALA A 42 -26.60 -17.87 -22.26
C ALA A 42 -27.92 -17.24 -21.78
N THR A 43 -28.14 -15.96 -22.06
CA THR A 43 -29.20 -15.46 -22.96
C THR A 43 -29.23 -13.92 -22.96
N SER A 44 -28.96 -13.37 -24.15
CA SER A 44 -29.49 -12.14 -24.78
C SER A 44 -29.71 -10.86 -23.95
N HIS A 45 -29.00 -9.78 -24.31
CA HIS A 45 -29.62 -8.55 -24.80
C HIS A 45 -28.59 -7.70 -25.57
N GLN A 46 -28.94 -7.33 -26.83
CA GLN A 46 -28.26 -6.31 -27.61
C GLN A 46 -28.52 -4.92 -27.02
N HIS A 47 -27.50 -4.07 -26.90
CA HIS A 47 -27.55 -2.70 -27.42
C HIS A 47 -26.14 -2.12 -27.61
N SER A 48 -26.06 -1.22 -28.57
CA SER A 48 -24.89 -0.71 -29.28
C SER A 48 -24.08 0.35 -28.52
N GLN A 49 -22.91 0.65 -29.11
CA GLN A 49 -22.12 1.90 -29.06
C GLN A 49 -20.90 1.94 -28.11
N GLN A 50 -19.72 1.86 -28.74
CA GLN A 50 -18.45 2.39 -28.23
C GLN A 50 -18.46 3.93 -28.22
N PRO A 51 -17.67 4.53 -27.32
CA PRO A 51 -16.81 5.65 -27.70
C PRO A 51 -15.32 5.43 -27.31
N PRO A 52 -14.38 6.14 -27.98
CA PRO A 52 -12.94 5.88 -27.87
C PRO A 52 -12.28 6.56 -26.66
N VAL A 53 -11.22 5.93 -26.14
CA VAL A 53 -10.31 6.47 -25.13
C VAL A 53 -9.26 7.40 -25.75
N PRO A 54 -9.01 8.62 -25.23
CA PRO A 54 -7.86 9.41 -25.61
C PRO A 54 -6.62 9.00 -24.81
N SER A 55 -5.55 8.66 -25.53
CA SER A 55 -4.20 8.43 -25.01
C SER A 55 -3.56 9.76 -24.61
N LEU A 56 -3.16 9.91 -23.33
CA LEU A 56 -2.30 11.00 -22.87
C LEU A 56 -1.12 10.44 -22.06
N TYR A 57 -0.02 10.14 -22.74
CA TYR A 57 1.31 10.13 -22.14
C TYR A 57 1.99 11.48 -22.43
N PRO A 58 2.50 12.22 -21.44
CA PRO A 58 3.42 13.31 -21.67
C PRO A 58 4.87 12.79 -21.83
N PRO A 59 5.66 13.31 -22.79
CA PRO A 59 7.06 12.94 -22.94
C PRO A 59 7.96 13.76 -22.01
N TYR A 60 9.02 13.12 -21.49
CA TYR A 60 10.14 13.75 -20.80
C TYR A 60 10.97 14.62 -21.77
N PRO A 61 11.46 15.81 -21.37
CA PRO A 61 12.51 16.49 -22.12
C PRO A 61 13.91 16.15 -21.58
N SER A 62 14.77 15.68 -22.50
CA SER A 62 16.22 15.56 -22.32
C SER A 62 16.93 16.91 -22.48
N ALA A 63 18.07 17.03 -21.83
CA ALA A 63 18.87 18.24 -21.72
C ALA A 63 19.80 18.52 -22.92
N SER A 64 20.17 19.80 -23.00
CA SER A 64 21.45 20.38 -23.49
C SER A 64 21.59 20.75 -24.97
N THR A 65 21.73 22.06 -25.25
CA THR A 65 22.94 22.66 -25.88
C THR A 65 22.82 24.20 -25.96
N ALA A 66 23.97 24.87 -26.07
CA ALA A 66 24.25 26.24 -25.66
C ALA A 66 24.02 27.36 -26.71
N SER A 67 23.75 28.58 -26.18
CA SER A 67 24.10 30.00 -26.51
C SER A 67 24.78 30.38 -27.87
N PRO A 68 24.72 31.65 -28.37
CA PRO A 68 24.72 32.90 -27.57
C PRO A 68 23.99 34.19 -28.07
N SER A 69 23.80 35.10 -27.08
CA SER A 69 23.89 36.58 -27.05
C SER A 69 22.97 37.50 -27.89
N THR A 70 22.29 38.45 -27.20
CA THR A 70 22.35 39.92 -27.46
C THR A 70 21.68 40.74 -26.32
N TYR A 71 22.52 41.57 -25.66
CA TYR A 71 22.37 42.87 -24.97
C TYR A 71 21.10 43.35 -24.22
N GLY A 72 21.31 43.78 -22.95
CA GLY A 72 20.50 44.79 -22.23
C GLY A 72 20.71 44.83 -20.68
N TYR A 73 21.57 45.70 -20.17
CA TYR A 73 21.92 45.99 -18.74
C TYR A 73 20.92 46.98 -18.05
N PRO A 74 21.03 47.36 -16.73
CA PRO A 74 20.88 46.57 -15.49
C PRO A 74 20.16 47.28 -14.29
N ALA A 75 20.08 46.54 -13.15
CA ALA A 75 20.25 46.99 -11.74
C ALA A 75 18.99 47.32 -10.86
N PRO A 76 19.10 47.38 -9.50
CA PRO A 76 19.35 46.25 -8.58
C PRO A 76 18.44 46.25 -7.30
N TYR A 77 18.76 45.31 -6.37
CA TYR A 77 18.40 45.15 -4.94
C TYR A 77 16.98 44.69 -4.52
N ALA A 78 16.90 43.50 -3.90
CA ALA A 78 16.44 43.31 -2.52
C ALA A 78 16.65 41.85 -2.07
N THR A 79 17.11 41.71 -0.84
CA THR A 79 17.60 40.50 -0.16
C THR A 79 16.49 39.80 0.63
N SER A 80 16.69 38.50 0.83
CA SER A 80 16.18 37.62 1.92
C SER A 80 14.70 37.26 1.98
N SER A 81 14.42 35.95 1.88
CA SER A 81 14.07 35.14 3.07
C SER A 81 14.06 33.65 2.73
N ALA A 82 14.75 32.87 3.57
CA ALA A 82 14.68 31.42 3.62
C ALA A 82 13.28 30.94 4.02
N GLY A 83 12.85 29.82 3.47
CA GLY A 83 11.61 29.14 3.86
C GLY A 83 11.49 27.81 3.14
N ALA A 84 11.89 26.73 3.82
CA ALA A 84 11.68 25.37 3.39
C ALA A 84 10.17 25.10 3.19
N SER A 85 9.79 24.56 2.04
CA SER A 85 8.43 24.06 1.78
C SER A 85 8.52 22.59 1.39
N TYR A 86 8.19 21.73 2.35
CA TYR A 86 7.76 20.37 2.07
C TYR A 86 6.27 20.45 1.68
N GLY A 87 5.97 20.40 0.38
CA GLY A 87 4.69 19.87 -0.09
C GLY A 87 4.66 18.35 0.15
N GLN A 88 3.55 17.66 0.36
CA GLN A 88 2.17 17.97 -0.01
C GLN A 88 1.30 16.97 0.77
N GLY A 89 0.58 17.46 1.78
CA GLY A 89 -0.39 16.68 2.55
C GLY A 89 -1.76 16.67 1.85
N ASN A 90 -2.32 15.47 1.72
CA ASN A 90 -3.66 15.18 1.22
C ASN A 90 -4.70 16.21 1.66
N HIS A 91 -5.32 16.87 0.69
CA HIS A 91 -6.59 17.58 0.90
C HIS A 91 -7.70 16.55 1.04
N GLN A 92 -7.90 16.03 2.25
CA GLN A 92 -9.20 15.48 2.63
C GLN A 92 -10.19 16.62 2.62
N GLN A 93 -11.11 16.59 1.65
CA GLN A 93 -12.31 17.41 1.67
C GLN A 93 -13.05 17.09 2.96
N GLN A 94 -12.96 17.99 3.93
CA GLN A 94 -13.85 17.96 5.09
C GLN A 94 -15.28 18.09 4.54
N PRO A 95 -16.25 17.26 5.00
CA PRO A 95 -17.65 17.59 4.77
C PRO A 95 -17.89 19.00 5.30
N PRO A 96 -18.67 19.85 4.61
CA PRO A 96 -18.87 21.22 5.02
C PRO A 96 -19.41 21.20 6.46
N LYS A 97 -18.64 21.79 7.38
CA LYS A 97 -19.09 22.02 8.75
C LYS A 97 -20.41 22.78 8.63
N PRO A 98 -21.51 22.34 9.27
CA PRO A 98 -22.73 23.14 9.28
C PRO A 98 -22.38 24.46 9.95
N GLN A 99 -22.41 25.51 9.14
CA GLN A 99 -22.21 26.89 9.55
C GLN A 99 -23.30 27.18 10.57
N ARG A 100 -22.94 27.12 11.86
CA ARG A 100 -23.83 27.43 12.99
C ARG A 100 -23.97 28.94 13.12
N ASP A 101 -24.44 29.60 12.08
CA ASP A 101 -24.85 31.01 12.10
C ASP A 101 -26.05 31.19 11.18
N VAL A 102 -27.06 30.34 11.35
CA VAL A 102 -28.42 30.70 11.02
C VAL A 102 -29.15 30.63 12.34
N VAL A 103 -29.47 31.81 12.88
CA VAL A 103 -30.47 31.98 13.92
C VAL A 103 -31.58 30.97 13.61
N ARG A 104 -31.75 29.96 14.45
CA ARG A 104 -32.97 29.14 14.41
C ARG A 104 -34.08 30.13 14.69
N GLN A 105 -34.61 30.70 13.61
CA GLN A 105 -35.75 31.58 13.64
C GLN A 105 -36.87 30.68 14.13
N THR A 106 -37.09 30.71 15.44
CA THR A 106 -38.20 30.01 16.05
C THR A 106 -39.42 30.49 15.29
N GLN A 107 -40.15 29.58 14.65
CA GLN A 107 -41.37 29.91 13.90
C GLN A 107 -42.51 30.38 14.81
N SER A 108 -42.18 30.84 16.02
CA SER A 108 -43.08 31.54 16.92
C SER A 108 -43.42 32.90 16.30
N PRO A 109 -44.70 33.17 15.98
CA PRO A 109 -45.15 34.48 15.55
C PRO A 109 -44.72 35.55 16.56
N ALA A 110 -44.35 36.73 16.07
CA ALA A 110 -44.02 37.85 16.93
C ALA A 110 -45.23 38.25 17.78
N ILE A 111 -45.00 38.53 19.08
CA ILE A 111 -46.05 39.01 19.98
C ILE A 111 -46.48 40.41 19.49
N PRO A 112 -47.77 40.63 19.17
CA PRO A 112 -48.26 41.94 18.78
C PRO A 112 -47.98 42.99 19.87
N THR A 113 -47.58 44.19 19.47
CA THR A 113 -47.33 45.32 20.38
C THR A 113 -48.60 46.12 20.69
N VAL A 114 -49.71 45.80 20.02
CA VAL A 114 -51.01 46.47 20.15
C VAL A 114 -52.11 45.40 20.21
N PHE A 115 -53.09 45.61 21.08
CA PHE A 115 -54.23 44.70 21.30
C PHE A 115 -55.54 45.45 21.08
N PRO A 116 -55.94 45.67 19.81
CA PRO A 116 -57.17 46.41 19.48
C PRO A 116 -58.43 45.78 20.09
N GLU A 117 -58.38 44.49 20.46
CA GLU A 117 -59.47 43.78 21.12
C GLU A 117 -59.79 44.37 22.51
N LEU A 118 -58.79 44.97 23.19
CA LEU A 118 -58.96 45.60 24.49
C LEU A 118 -59.66 46.96 24.43
N GLU A 119 -59.60 47.65 23.28
CA GLU A 119 -60.25 48.97 23.08
C GLU A 119 -61.78 48.88 23.01
N SER A 120 -62.30 47.69 22.71
CA SER A 120 -63.74 47.40 22.60
C SER A 120 -64.42 47.05 23.93
N LEU A 121 -63.64 46.91 25.02
CA LEU A 121 -64.12 46.50 26.34
C LEU A 121 -64.50 47.70 27.20
N SER A 122 -65.55 47.57 28.02
CA SER A 122 -65.93 48.60 28.99
C SER A 122 -64.95 48.70 30.16
N VAL A 123 -64.90 49.86 30.82
CA VAL A 123 -64.01 50.13 31.97
C VAL A 123 -64.18 49.09 33.09
N ASN A 124 -65.41 48.68 33.41
CA ASN A 124 -65.69 47.65 34.41
C ASN A 124 -65.15 46.26 34.02
N GLN A 125 -65.15 45.94 32.71
CA GLN A 125 -64.60 44.68 32.20
C GLN A 125 -63.07 44.70 32.21
N LEU A 126 -62.46 45.85 31.88
CA LEU A 126 -61.02 46.07 31.97
C LEU A 126 -60.52 45.99 33.42
N GLU A 127 -61.22 46.63 34.37
CA GLU A 127 -60.90 46.53 35.79
C GLU A 127 -61.02 45.08 36.28
N LYS A 128 -62.09 44.37 35.91
CA LYS A 128 -62.25 42.94 36.24
C LYS A 128 -61.14 42.06 35.63
N LEU A 129 -60.68 42.35 34.41
CA LEU A 129 -59.56 41.65 33.77
C LEU A 129 -58.23 41.93 34.47
N VAL A 130 -58.03 43.14 35.00
CA VAL A 130 -56.82 43.50 35.76
C VAL A 130 -56.83 42.88 37.16
N THR A 131 -57.99 42.83 37.82
CA THR A 131 -58.13 42.34 39.20
C THR A 131 -58.19 40.80 39.29
N ASP A 132 -58.82 40.13 38.32
CA ASP A 132 -58.94 38.66 38.32
C ASP A 132 -58.08 38.00 37.24
N ARG A 133 -56.98 37.39 37.69
CA ARG A 133 -56.04 36.64 36.86
C ARG A 133 -56.68 35.45 36.13
N ALA A 134 -57.70 34.83 36.71
CA ALA A 134 -58.39 33.71 36.07
C ALA A 134 -59.22 34.20 34.88
N THR A 135 -59.95 35.31 35.06
CA THR A 135 -60.69 35.98 33.98
C THR A 135 -59.75 36.49 32.88
N LEU A 136 -58.59 37.07 33.22
CA LEU A 136 -57.58 37.48 32.25
C LEU A 136 -57.06 36.30 31.41
N LYS A 137 -56.71 35.19 32.06
CA LYS A 137 -56.21 34.00 31.38
C LYS A 137 -57.26 33.39 30.45
N ALA A 138 -58.52 33.37 30.88
CA ALA A 138 -59.63 32.90 30.05
C ALA A 138 -59.82 33.78 28.82
N TYR A 139 -59.76 35.11 28.99
CA TYR A 139 -59.86 36.07 27.90
C TYR A 139 -58.71 35.94 26.89
N ILE A 140 -57.46 35.87 27.36
CA ILE A 140 -56.28 35.67 26.49
C ILE A 140 -56.41 34.35 25.71
N LYS A 141 -56.87 33.28 26.35
CA LYS A 141 -57.07 31.98 25.69
C LYS A 141 -58.18 32.02 24.64
N SER A 142 -59.14 32.95 24.76
CA SER A 142 -60.21 33.15 23.78
C SER A 142 -59.85 34.11 22.64
N MET A 143 -58.70 34.78 22.68
CA MET A 143 -58.26 35.66 21.60
C MET A 143 -57.93 34.85 20.34
N ASP A 144 -58.44 35.28 19.19
CA ASP A 144 -58.28 34.57 17.92
C ASP A 144 -56.81 34.31 17.56
N ASN A 145 -55.93 35.28 17.85
CA ASN A 145 -54.49 35.16 17.64
C ASN A 145 -53.88 34.01 18.46
N VAL A 146 -54.32 33.85 19.71
CA VAL A 146 -53.83 32.81 20.63
C VAL A 146 -54.43 31.46 20.26
N VAL A 147 -55.72 31.41 19.90
CA VAL A 147 -56.39 30.18 19.45
C VAL A 147 -55.76 29.66 18.15
N ASN A 148 -55.53 30.53 17.16
CA ASN A 148 -54.88 30.15 15.90
C ASN A 148 -53.44 29.71 16.11
N PHE A 149 -52.70 30.36 17.02
CA PHE A 149 -51.35 29.94 17.38
C PHE A 149 -51.34 28.57 18.08
N MET A 150 -52.27 28.32 19.01
CA MET A 150 -52.40 27.02 19.67
C MET A 150 -52.76 25.92 18.68
N LYS A 151 -53.68 26.18 17.74
CA LYS A 151 -54.00 25.24 16.66
C LYS A 151 -52.80 24.95 15.76
N LEU A 152 -52.04 25.98 15.37
CA LEU A 152 -50.82 25.79 14.59
C LEU A 152 -49.79 24.96 15.35
N TYR A 153 -49.65 25.19 16.66
CA TYR A 153 -48.76 24.42 17.52
C TYR A 153 -49.20 22.95 17.61
N ASP A 154 -50.49 22.70 17.84
CA ASP A 154 -51.06 21.34 17.89
C ASP A 154 -50.92 20.65 16.53
N ASP A 155 -51.19 21.32 15.42
CA ASP A 155 -51.02 20.80 14.06
C ASP A 155 -49.55 20.48 13.74
N LEU A 156 -48.59 21.24 14.28
CA LEU A 156 -47.15 20.97 14.10
C LEU A 156 -46.64 19.85 15.02
N TYR A 157 -47.22 19.74 16.21
CA TYR A 157 -46.81 18.79 17.24
C TYR A 157 -47.41 17.41 17.00
N ASP A 158 -48.71 17.35 16.71
CA ASP A 158 -49.45 16.13 16.37
C ASP A 158 -49.39 15.79 14.87
N ALA A 159 -48.65 16.59 14.10
CA ALA A 159 -48.42 16.35 12.69
C ALA A 159 -47.90 14.91 12.45
N PRO A 160 -48.68 14.04 11.78
CA PRO A 160 -48.29 12.65 11.57
C PRO A 160 -46.96 12.51 10.81
N TRP A 161 -46.63 13.51 9.98
CA TRP A 161 -45.38 13.56 9.22
C TRP A 161 -44.15 13.78 10.11
N LEU A 162 -44.28 14.45 11.26
CA LEU A 162 -43.16 14.71 12.17
C LEU A 162 -42.71 13.41 12.83
N THR A 163 -43.66 12.66 13.40
CA THR A 163 -43.41 11.34 14.00
C THR A 163 -42.86 10.37 12.96
N MET A 164 -43.45 10.32 11.76
CA MET A 164 -42.97 9.47 10.67
C MET A 164 -41.53 9.82 10.25
N HIS A 165 -41.17 11.11 10.18
CA HIS A 165 -39.81 11.51 9.86
C HIS A 165 -38.81 11.16 10.96
N VAL A 166 -39.20 11.31 12.23
CA VAL A 166 -38.34 10.93 13.36
C VAL A 166 -38.09 9.43 13.35
N GLU A 167 -39.13 8.62 13.17
CA GLU A 167 -39.01 7.15 13.07
C GLU A 167 -38.18 6.72 11.86
N SER A 168 -38.41 7.33 10.70
CA SER A 168 -37.64 7.06 9.49
C SER A 168 -36.17 7.45 9.66
N ASN A 169 -35.88 8.61 10.25
CA ASN A 169 -34.52 9.07 10.51
C ASN A 169 -33.79 8.14 11.50
N LEU A 170 -34.47 7.72 12.56
CA LEU A 170 -33.95 6.75 13.51
C LEU A 170 -33.70 5.38 12.84
N GLY A 171 -34.59 4.96 11.94
CA GLY A 171 -34.41 3.76 11.13
C GLY A 171 -33.20 3.83 10.19
N TYR A 172 -32.88 5.01 9.65
CA TYR A 172 -31.66 5.21 8.87
C TYR A 172 -30.41 5.22 9.74
N GLU A 173 -30.45 5.80 10.94
CA GLU A 173 -29.33 5.76 11.88
C GLU A 173 -28.98 4.31 12.27
N ALA A 174 -30.00 3.50 12.57
CA ALA A 174 -29.84 2.08 12.88
C ALA A 174 -29.20 1.28 11.72
N GLN A 175 -29.44 1.67 10.47
CA GLN A 175 -28.82 1.06 9.29
C GLN A 175 -27.43 1.63 8.99
N LEU A 176 -27.19 2.90 9.28
CA LEU A 176 -25.93 3.57 8.97
C LEU A 176 -24.78 3.06 9.85
N ALA A 177 -25.04 2.79 11.12
CA ALA A 177 -24.04 2.29 12.07
C ALA A 177 -23.36 0.98 11.62
N PRO A 178 -24.08 -0.11 11.26
CA PRO A 178 -23.45 -1.33 10.76
C PRO A 178 -22.74 -1.12 9.42
N LEU A 179 -23.32 -0.34 8.49
CA LEU A 179 -22.67 -0.04 7.21
C LEU A 179 -21.34 0.69 7.40
N GLN A 180 -21.27 1.63 8.34
CA GLN A 180 -20.02 2.32 8.68
C GLN A 180 -18.99 1.33 9.26
N SER A 181 -19.42 0.43 10.16
CA SER A 181 -18.57 -0.62 10.69
C SER A 181 -18.03 -1.53 9.59
N ASP A 182 -18.88 -1.97 8.66
CA ASP A 182 -18.51 -2.82 7.53
C ASP A 182 -17.50 -2.14 6.61
N VAL A 183 -17.72 -0.86 6.30
CA VAL A 183 -16.79 -0.06 5.48
C VAL A 183 -15.44 0.07 6.17
N GLN A 184 -15.40 0.29 7.49
CA GLN A 184 -14.14 0.38 8.24
C GLN A 184 -13.42 -0.98 8.26
N SER A 185 -14.16 -2.07 8.49
CA SER A 185 -13.62 -3.43 8.43
C SER A 185 -13.03 -3.74 7.05
N LEU A 186 -13.75 -3.41 5.98
CA LEU A 186 -13.30 -3.66 4.61
C LEU A 186 -12.07 -2.82 4.26
N LYS A 187 -12.00 -1.56 4.71
CA LYS A 187 -10.81 -0.72 4.57
C LYS A 187 -9.60 -1.33 5.28
N GLN A 188 -9.78 -1.84 6.48
CA GLN A 188 -8.71 -2.50 7.23
C GLN A 188 -8.22 -3.76 6.51
N GLN A 189 -9.14 -4.61 6.03
CA GLN A 189 -8.80 -5.81 5.27
C GLN A 189 -8.06 -5.48 3.97
N LEU A 190 -8.51 -4.45 3.24
CA LEU A 190 -7.86 -3.99 2.03
C LEU A 190 -6.44 -3.49 2.32
N HIS A 191 -6.25 -2.72 3.40
CA HIS A 191 -4.95 -2.23 3.80
C HIS A 191 -3.98 -3.38 4.12
N GLN A 192 -4.43 -4.37 4.92
CA GLN A 192 -3.64 -5.58 5.22
C GLN A 192 -3.29 -6.37 3.96
N ALA A 193 -4.24 -6.52 3.04
CA ALA A 193 -4.02 -7.19 1.76
C ALA A 193 -2.96 -6.45 0.92
N GLN A 194 -3.03 -5.11 0.85
CA GLN A 194 -2.05 -4.28 0.16
C GLN A 194 -0.65 -4.41 0.77
N GLU A 195 -0.53 -4.36 2.10
CA GLU A 195 0.75 -4.56 2.79
C GLU A 195 1.33 -5.95 2.49
N SER A 196 0.49 -6.99 2.55
CA SER A 196 0.91 -8.37 2.24
C SER A 196 1.37 -8.53 0.79
N LEU A 197 0.69 -7.88 -0.15
CA LEU A 197 1.05 -7.88 -1.57
C LEU A 197 2.38 -7.16 -1.77
N HIS A 198 2.54 -5.98 -1.19
CA HIS A 198 3.76 -5.20 -1.28
C HIS A 198 4.96 -5.96 -0.69
N ALA A 199 4.78 -6.64 0.45
CA ALA A 199 5.80 -7.48 1.06
C ALA A 199 6.19 -8.64 0.12
N LYS A 200 5.20 -9.35 -0.46
CA LYS A 200 5.45 -10.44 -1.41
C LYS A 200 6.14 -9.96 -2.69
N GLN A 201 5.75 -8.82 -3.24
CA GLN A 201 6.40 -8.22 -4.41
C GLN A 201 7.85 -7.84 -4.11
N THR A 202 8.11 -7.29 -2.93
CA THR A 202 9.46 -6.95 -2.49
C THR A 202 10.32 -8.20 -2.33
N GLN A 203 9.79 -9.25 -1.71
CA GLN A 203 10.47 -10.54 -1.58
C GLN A 203 10.76 -11.16 -2.95
N GLN A 204 9.79 -11.14 -3.88
CA GLN A 204 9.98 -11.65 -5.24
C GLN A 204 11.09 -10.88 -5.96
N ARG A 205 11.10 -9.54 -5.88
CA ARG A 205 12.13 -8.71 -6.49
C ARG A 205 13.52 -9.05 -5.96
N GLN A 206 13.66 -9.21 -4.65
CA GLN A 206 14.92 -9.60 -4.02
C GLN A 206 15.37 -10.99 -4.47
N ALA A 207 14.45 -11.96 -4.51
CA ALA A 207 14.73 -13.30 -4.99
C ALA A 207 15.19 -13.30 -6.45
N LEU A 208 14.55 -12.53 -7.33
CA LEU A 208 14.96 -12.40 -8.72
C LEU A 208 16.36 -11.77 -8.87
N VAL A 209 16.69 -10.75 -8.06
CA VAL A 209 18.04 -10.17 -8.05
C VAL A 209 19.08 -11.22 -7.68
N VAL A 210 18.86 -11.96 -6.58
CA VAL A 210 19.78 -13.02 -6.14
C VAL A 210 19.89 -14.12 -7.19
N CYS A 211 18.76 -14.62 -7.70
CA CYS A 211 18.74 -15.64 -8.75
C CYS A 211 19.44 -15.18 -10.02
N SER A 212 19.27 -13.90 -10.43
CA SER A 212 19.94 -13.35 -11.61
C SER A 212 21.46 -13.26 -11.42
N ALA A 213 21.93 -12.88 -10.23
CA ALA A 213 23.35 -12.85 -9.91
C ALA A 213 23.95 -14.27 -9.94
N VAL A 214 23.28 -15.23 -9.31
CA VAL A 214 23.69 -16.64 -9.34
C VAL A 214 23.68 -17.16 -10.79
N TYR A 215 22.62 -16.88 -11.55
CA TYR A 215 22.51 -17.29 -12.94
C TYR A 215 23.66 -16.73 -13.77
N LEU A 216 23.99 -15.44 -13.67
CA LEU A 216 25.12 -14.84 -14.36
C LEU A 216 26.47 -15.51 -14.02
N HIS A 217 26.69 -15.88 -12.76
CA HIS A 217 27.93 -16.56 -12.34
C HIS A 217 28.04 -18.01 -12.83
N PHE A 218 26.91 -18.71 -12.96
CA PHE A 218 26.84 -20.12 -13.35
C PHE A 218 26.35 -20.33 -14.79
N GLN A 219 26.22 -19.26 -15.57
CA GLN A 219 25.98 -19.36 -17.00
C GLN A 219 27.13 -20.13 -17.67
N ALA A 220 26.77 -20.96 -18.64
CA ALA A 220 27.72 -21.82 -19.34
C ALA A 220 28.82 -20.99 -20.03
N GLU A 221 28.44 -19.92 -20.72
CA GLU A 221 29.36 -19.07 -21.49
C GLU A 221 30.50 -18.45 -20.67
N PRO A 222 30.27 -17.69 -19.57
CA PRO A 222 31.35 -17.14 -18.75
C PRO A 222 32.16 -18.23 -18.03
N LEU A 223 31.58 -19.39 -17.74
CA LEU A 223 32.30 -20.51 -17.15
C LEU A 223 33.24 -21.16 -18.18
N VAL A 224 32.76 -21.37 -19.40
CA VAL A 224 33.57 -21.88 -20.52
C VAL A 224 34.69 -20.91 -20.86
N ALA A 225 34.42 -19.60 -20.91
CA ALA A 225 35.43 -18.58 -21.13
C ALA A 225 36.55 -18.62 -20.07
N ARG A 226 36.19 -18.79 -18.79
CA ARG A 226 37.18 -18.95 -17.71
C ARG A 226 38.01 -20.23 -17.86
N VAL A 227 37.41 -21.33 -18.31
CA VAL A 227 38.15 -22.58 -18.55
C VAL A 227 39.07 -22.44 -19.77
N ALA A 228 38.66 -21.70 -20.80
CA ALA A 228 39.48 -21.39 -21.96
C ALA A 228 40.70 -20.55 -21.59
N GLN A 229 40.50 -19.45 -20.85
CA GLN A 229 41.61 -18.64 -20.33
C GLN A 229 42.58 -19.50 -19.49
N ALA A 230 42.06 -20.34 -18.60
CA ALA A 230 42.90 -21.24 -17.80
C ALA A 230 43.60 -22.32 -18.67
N ALA A 231 43.10 -22.64 -19.86
CA ALA A 231 43.82 -23.49 -20.80
C ALA A 231 45.01 -22.73 -21.38
N ASP A 232 44.80 -21.50 -21.83
CA ASP A 232 45.85 -20.63 -22.39
C ASP A 232 46.98 -20.38 -21.37
N GLU A 233 46.65 -20.11 -20.10
CA GLU A 233 47.65 -19.95 -19.02
C GLU A 233 48.52 -21.20 -18.82
N VAL A 234 47.96 -22.40 -19.03
CA VAL A 234 48.71 -23.67 -18.92
C VAL A 234 49.49 -23.95 -20.19
N ASP A 235 49.03 -23.46 -21.33
CA ASP A 235 49.77 -23.52 -22.60
C ASP A 235 51.06 -22.71 -22.47
N GLU A 236 50.94 -21.45 -22.03
CA GLU A 236 52.07 -20.54 -21.80
C GLU A 236 53.05 -21.10 -20.75
N ALA A 237 52.54 -21.65 -19.64
CA ALA A 237 53.40 -22.33 -18.66
C ALA A 237 54.14 -23.53 -19.27
N SER A 238 53.52 -24.26 -20.21
CA SER A 238 54.18 -25.38 -20.90
C SER A 238 55.26 -24.90 -21.87
N GLU A 239 55.07 -23.73 -22.50
CA GLU A 239 56.08 -23.08 -23.34
C GLU A 239 57.26 -22.58 -22.51
N GLU A 240 57.02 -22.03 -21.31
CA GLU A 240 58.09 -21.63 -20.39
C GLU A 240 58.95 -22.84 -19.97
N ILE A 241 58.31 -23.97 -19.62
CA ILE A 241 59.04 -25.21 -19.28
C ILE A 241 59.87 -25.69 -20.49
N ALA A 242 59.32 -25.62 -21.70
CA ALA A 242 60.06 -25.99 -22.91
C ALA A 242 61.25 -25.05 -23.17
N ALA A 243 61.08 -23.75 -22.97
CA ALA A 243 62.14 -22.76 -23.11
C ALA A 243 63.29 -23.02 -22.12
N ARG A 244 62.97 -23.27 -20.84
CA ARG A 244 63.95 -23.62 -19.80
C ARG A 244 64.75 -24.87 -20.17
N PHE A 245 64.10 -25.88 -20.76
CA PHE A 245 64.79 -27.08 -21.24
C PHE A 245 65.73 -26.77 -22.42
N THR A 246 65.28 -25.99 -23.41
CA THR A 246 66.12 -25.61 -24.56
C THR A 246 67.31 -24.73 -24.19
N ASN A 247 67.15 -23.92 -23.14
CA ASN A 247 68.23 -23.09 -22.58
C ASN A 247 69.21 -23.90 -21.71
N GLY A 248 68.91 -25.18 -21.43
CA GLY A 248 69.72 -26.04 -20.57
C GLY A 248 69.58 -25.74 -19.07
N GLU A 249 68.52 -25.03 -18.66
CA GLU A 249 68.25 -24.70 -17.25
C GLU A 249 67.69 -25.89 -16.46
N ILE A 250 67.06 -26.83 -17.15
CA ILE A 250 66.52 -28.08 -16.59
C ILE A 250 66.99 -29.30 -17.38
N ASP A 251 67.12 -30.44 -16.71
CA ASP A 251 67.50 -31.69 -17.35
C ASP A 251 66.29 -32.42 -17.97
N VAL A 252 66.55 -33.51 -18.70
CA VAL A 252 65.50 -34.30 -19.38
C VAL A 252 64.50 -34.89 -18.38
N SER A 253 64.96 -35.30 -17.19
CA SER A 253 64.11 -35.91 -16.17
C SER A 253 63.11 -34.89 -15.60
N GLN A 254 63.60 -33.70 -15.27
CA GLN A 254 62.80 -32.57 -14.79
C GLN A 254 61.82 -32.09 -15.86
N PHE A 255 62.29 -31.96 -17.11
CA PHE A 255 61.43 -31.59 -18.24
C PHE A 255 60.25 -32.55 -18.38
N VAL A 256 60.49 -33.87 -18.41
CA VAL A 256 59.41 -34.86 -18.55
C VAL A 256 58.43 -34.79 -17.36
N THR A 257 58.94 -34.56 -16.16
CA THR A 257 58.15 -34.51 -14.93
C THR A 257 57.25 -33.28 -14.86
N GLU A 258 57.69 -32.13 -15.38
CA GLU A 258 56.93 -30.88 -15.37
C GLU A 258 56.07 -30.70 -16.63
N PHE A 259 56.61 -31.02 -17.81
CA PHE A 259 55.96 -30.76 -19.10
C PHE A 259 54.77 -31.69 -19.37
N LEU A 260 54.91 -33.00 -19.15
CA LEU A 260 53.83 -33.95 -19.47
C LEU A 260 52.54 -33.71 -18.67
N PRO A 261 52.58 -33.49 -17.34
CA PRO A 261 51.37 -33.16 -16.58
C PRO A 261 50.73 -31.84 -17.03
N THR A 262 51.56 -30.84 -17.33
CA THR A 262 51.11 -29.51 -17.78
C THR A 262 50.40 -29.60 -19.13
N ARG A 263 50.99 -30.28 -20.12
CA ARG A 263 50.35 -30.55 -21.43
C ARG A 263 49.08 -31.39 -21.30
N LYS A 264 49.07 -32.40 -20.42
CA LYS A 264 47.87 -33.20 -20.14
C LYS A 264 46.74 -32.33 -19.59
N LEU A 265 47.04 -31.39 -18.70
CA LEU A 265 46.08 -30.45 -18.15
C LEU A 265 45.55 -29.49 -19.22
N TYR A 266 46.41 -28.95 -20.08
CA TYR A 266 46.02 -28.13 -21.22
C TYR A 266 45.01 -28.86 -22.14
N HIS A 267 45.36 -30.07 -22.59
CA HIS A 267 44.48 -30.84 -23.48
C HIS A 267 43.16 -31.22 -22.82
N LEU A 268 43.17 -31.51 -21.50
CA LEU A 268 41.95 -31.76 -20.75
C LEU A 268 41.04 -30.52 -20.71
N ARG A 269 41.59 -29.33 -20.45
CA ARG A 269 40.83 -28.07 -20.42
C ARG A 269 40.28 -27.72 -21.81
N THR A 270 41.12 -27.83 -22.84
CA THR A 270 40.72 -27.60 -24.25
C THR A 270 39.60 -28.54 -24.69
N THR A 271 39.70 -29.85 -24.38
CA THR A 271 38.65 -30.83 -24.68
C THR A 271 37.34 -30.51 -23.97
N LYS A 272 37.41 -29.99 -22.73
CA LYS A 272 36.22 -29.54 -22.00
C LYS A 272 35.61 -28.32 -22.68
N VAL A 273 36.40 -27.31 -23.04
CA VAL A 273 35.92 -26.12 -23.76
C VAL A 273 35.21 -26.55 -25.04
N ASP A 274 35.87 -27.35 -25.88
CA ASP A 274 35.32 -27.88 -27.14
C ASP A 274 33.98 -28.59 -26.98
N ARG A 275 33.82 -29.38 -25.92
CA ARG A 275 32.57 -30.08 -25.63
C ARG A 275 31.43 -29.10 -25.33
N PHE A 276 31.73 -27.99 -24.66
CA PHE A 276 30.73 -27.02 -24.21
C PHE A 276 30.54 -25.83 -25.17
N THR A 277 31.37 -25.71 -26.22
CA THR A 277 31.25 -24.69 -27.28
C THR A 277 30.68 -25.24 -28.59
N LYS A 278 30.84 -26.54 -28.87
CA LYS A 278 30.26 -27.16 -30.08
C LYS A 278 28.75 -27.43 -29.89
N PRO A 279 27.93 -27.12 -30.91
CA PRO A 279 26.47 -27.32 -30.87
C PRO A 279 26.05 -28.79 -30.84
#